data_AF-A0A7S1AS69-F1
#
_entry.id   AF-A0A7S1AS69-F1
#
_cell.length_a   1.000
_cell.length_b   1.000
_cell.length_c   1.000
_cell.angle_alpha   90.00
_cell.angle_beta   90.00
_cell.angle_gamma   90.00
#
_symmetry.space_group_name_H-M   'P 1'
#
loop_
_entity.id
_entity.type
_entity.pdbx_description
1 polymer ?
#
loop_
_entity_poly.entity_id
_entity_poly.type
_entity_poly.pdbx_seq_one_letter_code
_entity_poly.pdbx_strand_id
1 'polypeptide(L)'
;PFCAMMFFVYQAIMVLALLNIVTGIFVNDSINVSQTDRDFKTITLMQKKSDSIKVLREIFTEIDADSSGTISLHEFMAGVRKPDVRLTLESLGVDVPNA
;
A
#
# COMPACT_ATOMS: atom_id res chain seq x y z
N PRO A 1 -58.52 -2.59 -23.07
CA PRO A 1 -57.79 -3.71 -22.40
C PRO A 1 -56.38 -3.94 -22.97
N PHE A 2 -56.21 -4.02 -24.29
CA PHE A 2 -54.90 -4.27 -24.93
C PHE A 2 -53.88 -3.14 -24.72
N CYS A 3 -54.29 -1.87 -24.88
CA CYS A 3 -53.41 -0.72 -24.62
C CYS A 3 -52.95 -0.65 -23.15
N ALA A 4 -53.82 -1.00 -22.21
CA ALA A 4 -53.47 -1.06 -20.79
C ALA A 4 -52.44 -2.17 -20.54
N MET A 5 -52.61 -3.35 -21.16
CA MET A 5 -51.65 -4.45 -21.06
C MET A 5 -50.28 -4.08 -21.65
N MET A 6 -50.24 -3.42 -22.80
CA MET A 6 -48.98 -2.91 -23.38
C MET A 6 -48.29 -1.88 -22.46
N PHE A 7 -49.07 -1.00 -21.83
CA PHE A 7 -48.55 -0.02 -20.88
C PHE A 7 -47.93 -0.67 -19.63
N PHE A 8 -48.57 -1.67 -19.05
CA PHE A 8 -48.02 -2.40 -17.90
C PHE A 8 -46.74 -3.17 -18.27
N VAL A 9 -46.68 -3.79 -19.45
CA VAL A 9 -45.47 -4.48 -19.91
C VAL A 9 -44.33 -3.49 -20.14
N TYR A 10 -44.61 -2.35 -20.78
CA TYR A 10 -43.63 -1.26 -20.94
C TYR A 10 -43.12 -0.77 -19.58
N GLN A 11 -44.02 -0.49 -18.64
CA GLN A 11 -43.65 -0.01 -17.31
C GLN A 11 -42.82 -1.06 -16.55
N ALA A 12 -43.16 -2.34 -16.65
CA ALA A 12 -42.41 -3.42 -16.03
C ALA A 12 -40.98 -3.52 -16.59
N ILE A 13 -40.83 -3.49 -17.92
CA ILE A 13 -39.51 -3.53 -18.57
C ILE A 13 -38.68 -2.30 -18.21
N MET A 14 -39.29 -1.10 -18.18
CA MET A 14 -38.59 0.13 -17.80
C MET A 14 -38.07 0.10 -16.36
N VAL A 15 -38.89 -0.38 -15.41
CA VAL A 15 -38.46 -0.49 -14.01
C VAL A 15 -37.35 -1.53 -13.84
N LEU A 16 -37.44 -2.67 -14.52
CA LEU A 16 -36.38 -3.69 -14.51
C LEU A 16 -35.07 -3.17 -15.13
N ALA A 17 -35.16 -2.41 -16.22
CA ALA A 17 -34.00 -1.79 -16.86
C ALA A 17 -33.31 -0.78 -15.92
N LEU A 18 -34.08 0.12 -15.29
CA LEU A 18 -33.54 1.08 -14.32
C LEU A 18 -32.92 0.37 -13.11
N LEU A 19 -33.58 -0.66 -12.58
CA LEU A 19 -33.06 -1.44 -11.46
C LEU A 19 -31.73 -2.13 -11.82
N ASN A 20 -31.61 -2.68 -13.02
CA ASN A 20 -30.38 -3.31 -13.50
C ASN A 20 -29.25 -2.28 -13.69
N ILE A 21 -29.55 -1.07 -14.18
CA ILE A 21 -28.57 0.02 -14.30
C ILE A 21 -28.06 0.42 -12.91
N VAL A 22 -28.99 0.70 -11.98
CA VAL A 22 -28.66 1.11 -10.62
C VAL A 22 -27.86 0.02 -9.90
N THR A 23 -28.31 -1.24 -9.98
CA THR A 23 -27.58 -2.39 -9.42
C THR A 23 -26.20 -2.53 -10.05
N GLY A 24 -26.07 -2.32 -11.35
CA GLY A 24 -24.78 -2.32 -12.05
C GLY A 24 -23.82 -1.25 -11.51
N ILE A 25 -24.31 -0.03 -11.27
CA ILE A 25 -23.52 1.06 -10.67
C ILE A 25 -23.10 0.68 -9.24
N PHE A 26 -24.03 0.24 -8.40
CA PHE A 26 -23.73 -0.13 -7.01
C PHE A 26 -22.78 -1.32 -6.90
N VAL A 27 -22.91 -2.32 -7.79
CA VAL A 27 -21.98 -3.45 -7.86
C VAL A 27 -20.61 -2.99 -8.30
N ASN A 28 -20.51 -2.10 -9.30
CA ASN A 28 -19.26 -1.52 -9.74
C ASN A 28 -18.57 -0.72 -8.60
N ASP A 29 -19.33 0.09 -7.87
CA ASP A 29 -18.83 0.85 -6.72
C ASP A 29 -18.39 -0.08 -5.57
N SER A 30 -19.17 -1.12 -5.28
CA SER A 30 -18.84 -2.12 -4.25
C SER A 30 -17.62 -2.96 -4.61
N ILE A 31 -17.46 -3.33 -5.89
CA ILE A 31 -16.28 -4.01 -6.42
C ILE A 31 -15.06 -3.08 -6.35
N ASN A 32 -15.20 -1.79 -6.65
CA ASN A 32 -14.12 -0.82 -6.54
C ASN A 32 -13.69 -0.56 -5.08
N VAL A 33 -14.64 -0.52 -4.14
CA VAL A 33 -14.36 -0.45 -2.68
C VAL A 33 -13.60 -1.69 -2.19
N SER A 34 -13.89 -2.87 -2.75
CA SER A 34 -13.17 -4.11 -2.41
C SER A 34 -11.88 -4.33 -3.21
N GLN A 35 -11.69 -3.64 -4.36
CA GLN A 35 -10.41 -3.55 -5.06
C GLN A 35 -9.47 -2.54 -4.40
N THR A 36 -10.00 -1.46 -3.82
CA THR A 36 -9.22 -0.56 -2.96
C THR A 36 -8.53 -1.36 -1.85
N ASP A 37 -9.14 -2.40 -1.28
CA ASP A 37 -8.47 -3.22 -0.26
C ASP A 37 -7.28 -4.07 -0.77
N ARG A 38 -7.22 -4.41 -2.07
CA ARG A 38 -6.11 -5.17 -2.67
C ARG A 38 -5.05 -4.27 -3.30
N ASP A 39 -5.47 -3.21 -3.96
CA ASP A 39 -4.56 -2.23 -4.56
C ASP A 39 -3.95 -1.32 -3.49
N PHE A 40 -4.70 -0.94 -2.45
CA PHE A 40 -4.15 -0.24 -1.30
C PHE A 40 -3.20 -1.14 -0.52
N LYS A 41 -3.52 -2.40 -0.23
CA LYS A 41 -2.55 -3.29 0.44
C LYS A 41 -1.27 -3.47 -0.36
N THR A 42 -1.36 -3.57 -1.68
CA THR A 42 -0.17 -3.71 -2.54
C THR A 42 0.65 -2.42 -2.58
N ILE A 43 0.01 -1.26 -2.72
CA ILE A 43 0.67 0.05 -2.75
C ILE A 43 1.23 0.43 -1.37
N THR A 44 0.51 0.17 -0.27
CA THR A 44 0.97 0.47 1.08
C THR A 44 2.09 -0.46 1.53
N LEU A 45 2.07 -1.75 1.13
CA LEU A 45 3.20 -2.66 1.39
C LEU A 45 4.42 -2.30 0.53
N MET A 46 4.21 -1.89 -0.73
CA MET A 46 5.30 -1.40 -1.60
C MET A 46 5.86 -0.06 -1.13
N GLN A 47 5.04 0.86 -0.62
CA GLN A 47 5.51 2.12 -0.01
C GLN A 47 6.28 1.85 1.27
N LYS A 48 5.75 1.05 2.20
CA LYS A 48 6.49 0.70 3.42
C LYS A 48 7.83 0.04 3.10
N LYS A 49 7.88 -0.87 2.13
CA LYS A 49 9.14 -1.49 1.68
C LYS A 49 10.09 -0.46 1.06
N SER A 50 9.59 0.44 0.21
CA SER A 50 10.42 1.49 -0.42
C SER A 50 10.95 2.48 0.60
N ASP A 51 10.14 2.88 1.58
CA ASP A 51 10.52 3.81 2.62
C ASP A 51 11.51 3.16 3.61
N SER A 52 11.31 1.89 3.98
CA SER A 52 12.30 1.12 4.74
C SER A 52 13.63 0.98 3.99
N ILE A 53 13.60 0.75 2.67
CA ILE A 53 14.82 0.66 1.85
C ILE A 53 15.51 2.03 1.75
N LYS A 54 14.75 3.13 1.63
CA LYS A 54 15.32 4.49 1.60
C LYS A 54 16.02 4.83 2.91
N VAL A 55 15.34 4.57 4.03
CA VAL A 55 15.90 4.80 5.38
C VAL A 55 17.14 3.94 5.59
N LEU A 56 17.10 2.66 5.19
CA LEU A 56 18.27 1.79 5.25
C LEU A 56 19.43 2.33 4.40
N ARG A 57 19.14 2.79 3.19
CA ARG A 57 20.15 3.36 2.28
C ARG A 57 20.76 4.65 2.83
N GLU A 58 19.97 5.49 3.47
CA GLU A 58 20.42 6.73 4.09
C GLU A 58 21.39 6.44 5.24
N ILE A 59 21.03 5.50 6.13
CA ILE A 59 21.93 5.04 7.21
C ILE A 59 23.19 4.39 6.66
N PHE A 60 23.06 3.52 5.65
CA PHE A 60 24.23 2.89 5.03
C PHE A 60 25.18 3.94 4.47
N THR A 61 24.65 4.99 3.84
CA THR A 61 25.45 6.10 3.31
C THR A 61 26.06 6.95 4.43
N GLU A 62 25.43 7.04 5.60
CA GLU A 62 25.98 7.75 6.76
C GLU A 62 27.07 6.96 7.51
N ILE A 63 27.03 5.62 7.45
CA ILE A 63 28.03 4.73 8.04
C ILE A 63 29.22 4.54 7.09
N ASP A 64 28.95 4.41 5.79
CA ASP A 64 29.93 4.23 4.70
C ASP A 64 30.69 5.54 4.43
N ALA A 65 31.73 5.78 5.23
CA ALA A 65 32.54 7.00 5.15
C ALA A 65 33.47 6.99 3.93
N ASP A 66 33.80 5.81 3.41
CA ASP A 66 34.64 5.65 2.22
C ASP A 66 33.84 5.57 0.90
N SER A 67 32.50 5.55 0.98
CA SER A 67 31.59 5.44 -0.17
C SER A 67 31.89 4.22 -1.07
N SER A 68 32.43 3.15 -0.47
CA SER A 68 32.72 1.91 -1.19
C SER A 68 31.46 1.13 -1.57
N GLY A 69 30.31 1.46 -0.97
CA GLY A 69 29.06 0.71 -1.10
C GLY A 69 29.01 -0.54 -0.22
N THR A 70 30.00 -0.73 0.65
CA THR A 70 30.11 -1.86 1.58
C THR A 70 30.48 -1.36 2.97
N ILE A 71 29.81 -1.84 4.01
CA ILE A 71 30.15 -1.47 5.39
C ILE A 71 31.28 -2.37 5.90
N SER A 72 32.42 -1.78 6.21
CA SER A 72 33.50 -2.47 6.92
C SER A 72 33.19 -2.65 8.41
N LEU A 73 33.81 -3.64 9.06
CA LEU A 73 33.59 -3.91 10.49
C LEU A 73 33.93 -2.69 11.38
N HIS A 74 34.90 -1.88 10.96
CA HIS A 74 35.29 -0.65 11.67
C HIS A 74 34.24 0.45 11.53
N GLU A 75 33.72 0.66 10.33
CA GLU A 75 32.63 1.62 10.07
C GLU A 75 31.35 1.22 10.77
N PHE A 76 31.02 -0.07 10.78
CA PHE A 76 29.88 -0.59 11.54
C PHE A 76 30.02 -0.28 13.04
N MET A 77 31.18 -0.58 13.63
CA MET A 77 31.47 -0.30 15.04
C MET A 77 31.45 1.20 15.39
N ALA A 78 31.89 2.06 14.46
CA ALA A 78 31.84 3.51 14.63
C ALA A 78 30.42 4.07 14.44
N GLY A 79 29.67 3.55 13.48
CA GLY A 79 28.31 3.94 13.15
C GLY A 79 27.29 3.55 14.22
N VAL A 80 27.38 2.32 14.76
CA VAL A 80 26.50 1.83 15.84
C VAL A 80 26.65 2.62 17.15
N ARG A 81 27.80 3.29 17.35
CA ARG A 81 28.00 4.20 18.50
C ARG A 81 27.23 5.50 18.37
N LYS A 82 26.75 5.87 17.18
CA LYS A 82 25.90 7.04 16.98
C LYS A 82 24.47 6.71 17.44
N PRO A 83 23.87 7.52 18.33
CA PRO A 83 22.52 7.26 18.83
C PRO A 83 21.46 7.28 17.72
N ASP A 84 21.60 8.15 16.72
CA ASP A 84 20.65 8.27 15.61
C ASP A 84 20.62 7.02 14.72
N VAL A 85 21.79 6.45 14.41
CA VAL A 85 21.92 5.20 13.65
C VAL A 85 21.30 4.03 14.40
N ARG A 86 21.51 3.96 15.72
CA ARG A 86 21.02 2.87 16.56
C ARG A 86 19.49 2.87 16.68
N LEU A 87 18.88 4.03 16.95
CA LEU A 87 17.43 4.18 17.01
C LEU A 87 16.75 3.77 15.70
N THR A 88 17.40 4.09 14.58
CA THR A 88 16.83 3.82 13.26
C THR A 88 16.99 2.33 12.87
N LEU A 89 18.11 1.69 13.25
CA LEU A 89 18.28 0.23 13.14
C LEU A 89 17.28 -0.55 14.01
N GLU A 90 17.03 -0.09 15.24
CA GLU A 90 16.01 -0.64 16.14
C GLU A 90 14.60 -0.47 15.54
N SER A 91 14.30 0.67 14.92
CA SER A 91 13.02 0.90 14.22
C SER A 91 12.80 -0.03 13.01
N LEU A 92 13.89 -0.56 12.45
CA LEU A 92 13.89 -1.52 11.35
C LEU A 92 13.85 -2.98 11.83
N GLY A 93 13.89 -3.21 13.15
CA GLY A 93 13.89 -4.54 13.76
C GLY A 93 15.25 -5.23 13.78
N VAL A 94 16.34 -4.49 13.56
CA VAL A 94 17.71 -5.02 13.67
C VAL A 94 18.16 -4.89 15.11
N ASP A 95 18.18 -6.02 15.82
CA ASP A 95 18.65 -6.08 17.20
C ASP A 95 20.19 -6.02 17.20
N VAL A 96 20.75 -4.91 17.65
CA VAL A 96 22.20 -4.73 17.74
C VAL A 96 22.63 -5.24 19.11
N PRO A 97 23.35 -6.38 19.20
CA PRO A 97 23.85 -6.85 20.48
C PRO A 97 24.83 -5.81 21.04
N ASN A 98 24.53 -5.33 22.25
CA ASN A 98 25.42 -4.47 23.01
C ASN A 98 26.75 -5.21 23.21
N ALA A 99 27.81 -4.76 22.55
CA ALA A 99 29.18 -5.22 22.78
C ALA A 99 29.81 -4.45 23.94
#